data_AF-F4QGT9-F1
#
_entry.id   AF-F4QGT9-F1
#
_cell.length_a   1.000
_cell.length_b   1.000
_cell.length_c   1.000
_cell.angle_alpha   90.00
_cell.angle_beta   90.00
_cell.angle_gamma   90.00
#
_symmetry.space_group_name_H-M   'P 1'
#
loop_
_entity.id
_entity.type
_entity.pdbx_description
1 polymer ?
#
loop_
_entity_poly.entity_id
_entity_poly.type
_entity_poly.pdbx_seq_one_letter_code
_entity_poly.pdbx_strand_id
1 'polypeptide(L)'
;MSYKAVITAIALAVSSVTMAASPAVAIAQQVDAAKLDITARIIGNLKVVNVMARAGTQTLLADETIKSFTPVEQTRLVKFYTDGLYAQETALNRKLAASCADKFTMDELKVLLRLTQIRYVQQLVAQGGDPSLTADPSTMTADDRAIYDQYANSDLVPRLAQHLDFGVITPDLEAITLQAITDFIAWRAEQPA
;
A
#
# COMPACT_ATOMS: atom_id res chain seq x y z
N MET A 1 -9.34 -26.85 -53.59
CA MET A 1 -7.90 -26.56 -53.47
C MET A 1 -7.42 -27.14 -52.14
N SER A 2 -6.42 -28.00 -52.20
CA SER A 2 -6.20 -29.11 -51.26
C SER A 2 -5.31 -28.75 -50.05
N TYR A 3 -5.76 -29.19 -48.89
CA TYR A 3 -5.16 -29.12 -47.55
C TYR A 3 -3.84 -29.92 -47.41
N LYS A 4 -2.75 -29.52 -48.10
CA LYS A 4 -1.42 -30.16 -47.95
C LYS A 4 -0.22 -29.20 -48.03
N ALA A 5 -0.35 -27.99 -47.48
CA ALA A 5 0.79 -27.07 -47.32
C ALA A 5 0.86 -26.42 -45.92
N VAL A 6 0.22 -27.03 -44.91
CA VAL A 6 0.13 -26.51 -43.53
C VAL A 6 1.07 -27.23 -42.54
N ILE A 7 1.86 -28.21 -42.97
CA ILE A 7 2.81 -28.90 -42.09
C ILE A 7 4.10 -29.10 -42.86
N THR A 8 5.13 -28.32 -42.56
CA THR A 8 6.59 -28.61 -42.59
C THR A 8 7.37 -27.30 -42.77
N ALA A 9 7.52 -26.52 -41.69
CA ALA A 9 8.63 -25.60 -41.48
C ALA A 9 8.70 -25.19 -39.99
N ILE A 10 8.53 -26.17 -39.09
CA ILE A 10 9.01 -26.11 -37.71
C ILE A 10 10.36 -26.82 -37.74
N ALA A 11 11.41 -26.09 -38.12
CA ALA A 11 12.79 -26.45 -37.83
C ALA A 11 13.68 -25.26 -38.21
N LEU A 12 14.47 -24.81 -37.24
CA LEU A 12 15.69 -24.02 -37.43
C LEU A 12 15.52 -22.53 -37.76
N ALA A 13 15.11 -21.76 -36.75
CA ALA A 13 15.76 -20.47 -36.43
C ALA A 13 15.36 -19.99 -35.02
N VAL A 14 15.43 -20.86 -34.01
CA VAL A 14 15.62 -20.38 -32.64
C VAL A 14 17.13 -20.23 -32.48
N SER A 15 17.67 -19.11 -32.95
CA SER A 15 18.93 -18.61 -32.41
C SER A 15 18.65 -18.23 -30.98
N SER A 16 18.82 -19.20 -30.08
CA SER A 16 18.95 -18.97 -28.66
C SER A 16 20.18 -18.07 -28.48
N VAL A 17 19.96 -16.75 -28.50
CA VAL A 17 20.81 -15.85 -27.76
C VAL A 17 20.52 -16.19 -26.31
N THR A 18 21.17 -17.24 -25.80
CA THR A 18 21.49 -17.34 -24.40
C THR A 18 22.43 -16.16 -24.13
N MET A 19 21.85 -14.98 -23.94
CA MET A 19 22.51 -13.97 -23.14
C MET A 19 22.79 -14.68 -21.84
N ALA A 20 24.05 -15.01 -21.60
CA ALA A 20 24.50 -15.30 -20.26
C ALA A 20 24.14 -14.05 -19.47
N ALA A 21 22.99 -14.09 -18.79
CA ALA A 21 22.59 -13.06 -17.86
C ALA A 21 23.75 -12.99 -16.88
N SER A 22 24.55 -11.93 -17.01
CA SER A 22 25.72 -11.75 -16.18
C SER A 22 25.24 -11.81 -14.73
N PRO A 23 25.96 -12.48 -13.82
CA PRO A 23 25.52 -12.61 -12.43
C PRO A 23 25.23 -11.23 -11.81
N ALA A 24 25.90 -10.17 -12.27
CA ALA A 24 25.61 -8.79 -11.89
C ALA A 24 24.17 -8.31 -12.20
N VAL A 25 23.58 -8.72 -13.33
CA VAL A 25 22.20 -8.34 -13.70
C VAL A 25 21.18 -9.11 -12.86
N ALA A 26 21.42 -10.39 -12.60
CA ALA A 26 20.58 -11.19 -11.72
C ALA A 26 20.64 -10.70 -10.26
N ILE A 27 21.83 -10.32 -9.78
CA ILE A 27 22.02 -9.74 -8.45
C ILE A 27 21.34 -8.36 -8.35
N ALA A 28 21.47 -7.49 -9.36
CA ALA A 28 20.78 -6.19 -9.37
C ALA A 28 19.26 -6.35 -9.33
N GLN A 29 18.70 -7.21 -10.19
CA GLN A 29 17.26 -7.49 -10.23
C GLN A 29 16.74 -8.12 -8.92
N GLN A 30 17.55 -8.94 -8.26
CA GLN A 30 17.25 -9.51 -6.95
C GLN A 30 17.31 -8.45 -5.83
N VAL A 31 18.28 -7.52 -5.89
CA VAL A 31 18.41 -6.40 -4.95
C VAL A 31 17.21 -5.46 -5.09
N ASP A 32 16.76 -5.15 -6.30
CA ASP A 32 15.60 -4.30 -6.55
C ASP A 32 14.31 -4.94 -6.02
N ALA A 33 14.13 -6.26 -6.22
CA ALA A 33 13.00 -7.00 -5.66
C ALA A 33 13.03 -7.05 -4.12
N ALA A 34 14.22 -7.21 -3.52
CA ALA A 34 14.37 -7.22 -2.06
C ALA A 34 14.10 -5.85 -1.43
N LYS A 35 14.55 -4.77 -2.08
CA LYS A 35 14.23 -3.39 -1.66
C LYS A 35 12.73 -3.15 -1.71
N LEU A 36 12.06 -3.57 -2.78
CA LEU A 36 10.61 -3.44 -2.92
C LEU A 36 9.86 -4.19 -1.81
N ASP A 37 10.26 -5.42 -1.51
CA ASP A 37 9.63 -6.21 -0.44
C ASP A 37 9.76 -5.55 0.93
N ILE A 38 10.98 -5.12 1.30
CA ILE A 38 11.22 -4.44 2.57
C ILE A 38 10.44 -3.12 2.63
N THR A 39 10.42 -2.36 1.54
CA THR A 39 9.66 -1.10 1.46
C THR A 39 8.16 -1.34 1.61
N ALA A 40 7.61 -2.39 0.99
CA ALA A 40 6.20 -2.76 1.16
C ALA A 40 5.89 -3.15 2.61
N ARG A 41 6.81 -3.83 3.30
CA ARG A 41 6.69 -4.17 4.73
C ARG A 41 6.78 -2.93 5.62
N ILE A 42 7.66 -1.98 5.32
CA ILE A 42 7.74 -0.67 6.01
C ILE A 42 6.38 0.02 5.93
N ILE A 43 5.82 0.16 4.73
CA ILE A 43 4.52 0.82 4.51
C ILE A 43 3.39 0.06 5.22
N GLY A 44 3.39 -1.28 5.15
CA GLY A 44 2.43 -2.12 5.84
C GLY A 44 2.50 -2.02 7.37
N ASN A 45 3.71 -1.86 7.94
CA ASN A 45 3.90 -1.64 9.37
C ASN A 45 3.38 -0.27 9.81
N LEU A 46 3.53 0.75 8.96
CA LEU A 46 2.99 2.09 9.22
C LEU A 46 1.45 2.15 9.15
N LYS A 47 0.80 1.08 8.69
CA LYS A 47 -0.66 1.01 8.58
C LYS A 47 -1.25 2.15 7.75
N VAL A 48 -0.58 2.48 6.64
CA VAL A 48 -1.02 3.56 5.73
C VAL A 48 -2.45 3.33 5.24
N VAL A 49 -2.84 2.09 4.94
CA VAL A 49 -4.23 1.76 4.55
C VAL A 49 -5.23 2.05 5.66
N ASN A 50 -4.89 1.82 6.93
CA ASN A 50 -5.78 2.17 8.05
C ASN A 50 -5.96 3.68 8.17
N VAL A 51 -4.89 4.45 7.95
CA VAL A 51 -4.94 5.91 7.93
C VAL A 51 -5.83 6.39 6.78
N MET A 52 -5.65 5.84 5.58
CA MET A 52 -6.50 6.14 4.41
C MET A 52 -7.97 5.76 4.64
N ALA A 53 -8.24 4.62 5.27
CA ALA A 53 -9.60 4.19 5.58
C ALA A 53 -10.30 5.16 6.54
N ARG A 54 -9.58 5.66 7.56
CA ARG A 54 -10.12 6.66 8.49
C ARG A 54 -10.36 8.00 7.82
N ALA A 55 -9.35 8.54 7.13
CA ALA A 55 -9.47 9.82 6.44
C ALA A 55 -10.56 9.79 5.35
N GLY A 56 -10.63 8.69 4.60
CA GLY A 56 -11.68 8.45 3.60
C GLY A 56 -13.07 8.34 4.21
N THR A 57 -13.20 7.65 5.35
CA THR A 57 -14.48 7.58 6.10
C THR A 57 -14.92 8.97 6.57
N GLN A 58 -14.02 9.76 7.14
CA GLN A 58 -14.32 11.13 7.57
C GLN A 58 -14.75 12.00 6.38
N THR A 59 -14.06 11.88 5.25
CA THR A 59 -14.40 12.60 4.01
C THR A 59 -15.77 12.18 3.48
N LEU A 60 -16.05 10.89 3.42
CA LEU A 60 -17.30 10.33 2.93
C LEU A 60 -18.49 10.74 3.80
N LEU A 61 -18.32 10.76 5.13
CA LEU A 61 -19.37 11.20 6.06
C LEU A 61 -19.52 12.73 6.14
N ALA A 62 -18.52 13.48 5.65
CA ALA A 62 -18.62 14.93 5.54
C ALA A 62 -19.41 15.38 4.30
N ASP A 63 -19.62 14.50 3.32
CA ASP A 63 -20.39 14.78 2.11
C ASP A 63 -21.88 15.00 2.40
N GLU A 64 -22.47 16.07 1.85
CA GLU A 64 -23.87 16.46 2.11
C GLU A 64 -24.88 15.42 1.60
N THR A 65 -24.56 14.71 0.52
CA THR A 65 -25.42 13.63 0.00
C THR A 65 -25.46 12.48 1.00
N ILE A 66 -24.29 12.10 1.53
CA ILE A 66 -24.19 11.00 2.50
C ILE A 66 -24.80 11.37 3.84
N LYS A 67 -24.70 12.65 4.27
CA LYS A 67 -25.37 13.13 5.49
C LYS A 67 -26.89 12.96 5.45
N SER A 68 -27.50 12.97 4.27
CA SER A 68 -28.94 12.74 4.11
C SER A 68 -29.37 11.28 4.33
N PHE A 69 -28.42 10.34 4.29
CA PHE A 69 -28.68 8.93 4.53
C PHE A 69 -28.93 8.66 6.01
N THR A 70 -29.70 7.61 6.31
CA THR A 70 -29.88 7.10 7.67
C THR A 70 -28.54 6.62 8.25
N PRO A 71 -28.40 6.56 9.59
CA PRO A 71 -27.17 6.04 10.22
C PRO A 71 -26.79 4.62 9.77
N VAL A 72 -27.79 3.79 9.47
CA VAL A 72 -27.58 2.41 8.97
C VAL A 72 -26.98 2.44 7.58
N GLU A 73 -27.53 3.25 6.69
CA GLU A 73 -27.03 3.43 5.32
C GLU A 73 -25.60 4.00 5.32
N GLN A 74 -25.32 5.03 6.13
CA GLN A 74 -23.98 5.59 6.28
C GLN A 74 -22.98 4.54 6.76
N THR A 75 -23.33 3.80 7.81
CA THR A 75 -22.49 2.71 8.36
C THR A 75 -22.22 1.65 7.30
N ARG A 76 -23.22 1.31 6.49
CA ARG A 76 -23.10 0.29 5.46
C ARG A 76 -22.21 0.73 4.30
N LEU A 77 -22.36 1.97 3.83
CA LEU A 77 -21.50 2.54 2.79
C LEU A 77 -20.04 2.62 3.26
N VAL A 78 -19.81 3.11 4.48
CA VAL A 78 -18.48 3.12 5.10
C VAL A 78 -17.90 1.71 5.16
N LYS A 79 -18.71 0.72 5.56
CA LYS A 79 -18.27 -0.67 5.58
C LYS A 79 -17.82 -1.15 4.20
N PHE A 80 -18.63 -0.97 3.16
CA PHE A 80 -18.24 -1.37 1.80
C PHE A 80 -16.94 -0.68 1.34
N TYR A 81 -16.78 0.61 1.61
CA TYR A 81 -15.56 1.36 1.31
C TYR A 81 -14.34 0.80 2.03
N THR A 82 -14.44 0.62 3.35
CA THR A 82 -13.31 0.11 4.16
C THR A 82 -12.96 -1.35 3.84
N ASP A 83 -13.95 -2.20 3.58
CA ASP A 83 -13.73 -3.60 3.19
C ASP A 83 -12.98 -3.66 1.85
N GLY A 84 -13.33 -2.80 0.89
CA GLY A 84 -12.63 -2.69 -0.40
C GLY A 84 -11.17 -2.24 -0.26
N LEU A 85 -10.90 -1.26 0.61
CA LEU A 85 -9.53 -0.84 0.93
C LEU A 85 -8.69 -1.98 1.52
N TYR A 86 -9.23 -2.69 2.51
CA TYR A 86 -8.51 -3.77 3.17
C TYR A 86 -8.29 -4.98 2.23
N ALA A 87 -9.24 -5.26 1.35
CA ALA A 87 -9.07 -6.30 0.32
C ALA A 87 -7.89 -6.00 -0.63
N GLN A 88 -7.58 -4.72 -0.84
CA GLN A 88 -6.48 -4.28 -1.71
C GLN A 88 -5.21 -3.88 -0.95
N GLU A 89 -5.15 -4.08 0.38
CA GLU A 89 -4.07 -3.55 1.23
C GLU A 89 -2.66 -3.92 0.71
N THR A 90 -2.48 -5.19 0.36
CA THR A 90 -1.19 -5.68 -0.14
C THR A 90 -0.82 -5.04 -1.47
N ALA A 91 -1.77 -4.86 -2.38
CA ALA A 91 -1.54 -4.27 -3.69
C ALA A 91 -1.22 -2.76 -3.59
N LEU A 92 -2.00 -2.03 -2.77
CA LEU A 92 -1.80 -0.60 -2.50
C LEU A 92 -0.43 -0.36 -1.87
N ASN A 93 -0.06 -1.13 -0.84
CA ASN A 93 1.25 -1.02 -0.18
C ASN A 93 2.39 -1.30 -1.15
N ARG A 94 2.23 -2.27 -2.06
CA ARG A 94 3.26 -2.59 -3.06
C ARG A 94 3.42 -1.49 -4.11
N LYS A 95 2.33 -0.84 -4.54
CA LYS A 95 2.38 0.31 -5.45
C LYS A 95 3.04 1.53 -4.80
N LEU A 96 2.65 1.84 -3.56
CA LEU A 96 3.31 2.89 -2.79
C LEU A 96 4.80 2.57 -2.57
N ALA A 97 5.16 1.32 -2.29
CA ALA A 97 6.55 0.91 -2.14
C ALA A 97 7.35 1.11 -3.41
N ALA A 98 6.79 0.75 -4.57
CA ALA A 98 7.45 0.94 -5.86
C ALA A 98 7.72 2.43 -6.17
N SER A 99 6.92 3.36 -5.63
CA SER A 99 7.15 4.80 -5.82
C SER A 99 8.43 5.32 -5.14
N CYS A 100 8.90 4.65 -4.08
CA CYS A 100 9.96 5.18 -3.21
C CYS A 100 11.12 4.22 -2.92
N ALA A 101 11.01 2.93 -3.26
CA ALA A 101 12.03 1.91 -2.92
C ALA A 101 13.45 2.27 -3.41
N ASP A 102 13.57 2.86 -4.60
CA ASP A 102 14.86 3.22 -5.20
C ASP A 102 15.50 4.46 -4.56
N LYS A 103 14.79 5.17 -3.69
CA LYS A 103 15.28 6.35 -2.95
C LYS A 103 16.08 5.97 -1.71
N PHE A 104 16.17 4.69 -1.39
CA PHE A 104 16.84 4.19 -0.21
C PHE A 104 17.85 3.09 -0.55
N THR A 105 18.96 3.11 0.16
CA THR A 105 19.89 1.99 0.22
C THR A 105 19.28 0.85 1.04
N MET A 106 19.82 -0.36 0.87
CA MET A 106 19.34 -1.54 1.62
C MET A 106 19.49 -1.35 3.15
N ASP A 107 20.56 -0.72 3.61
CA ASP A 107 20.78 -0.54 5.04
C ASP A 107 19.85 0.51 5.65
N GLU A 108 19.56 1.59 4.91
CA GLU A 108 18.53 2.56 5.30
C GLU A 108 17.14 1.93 5.39
N LEU A 109 16.80 1.04 4.44
CA LEU A 109 15.55 0.29 4.49
C LEU A 109 15.48 -0.65 5.71
N LYS A 110 16.59 -1.27 6.13
CA LYS A 110 16.60 -2.08 7.37
C LYS A 110 16.34 -1.22 8.61
N VAL A 111 16.92 -0.02 8.67
CA VAL A 111 16.68 0.94 9.76
C VAL A 111 15.21 1.36 9.78
N LEU A 112 14.66 1.78 8.64
CA LEU A 112 13.25 2.12 8.51
C LEU A 112 12.35 0.94 8.90
N LEU A 113 12.67 -0.28 8.46
CA LEU A 113 11.92 -1.48 8.83
C LEU A 113 11.90 -1.66 10.35
N ARG A 114 13.04 -1.49 11.02
CA ARG A 114 13.10 -1.62 12.48
C ARG A 114 12.33 -0.51 13.20
N LEU A 115 12.44 0.74 12.74
CA LEU A 115 11.68 1.87 13.29
C LEU A 115 10.17 1.67 13.14
N THR A 116 9.71 1.22 11.97
CA THR A 116 8.28 1.01 11.72
C THR A 116 7.69 -0.18 12.49
N GLN A 117 8.52 -1.09 13.01
CA GLN A 117 8.08 -2.16 13.91
C GLN A 117 7.84 -1.67 15.35
N ILE A 118 8.30 -0.46 15.70
CA ILE A 118 8.09 0.11 17.04
C ILE A 118 6.64 0.57 17.16
N ARG A 119 5.91 0.05 18.15
CA ARG A 119 4.49 0.37 18.35
C ARG A 119 4.23 1.87 18.50
N TYR A 120 5.09 2.59 19.21
CA TYR A 120 4.99 4.04 19.36
C TYR A 120 5.07 4.78 18.01
N VAL A 121 5.95 4.36 17.10
CA VAL A 121 6.05 4.96 15.75
C VAL A 121 4.77 4.73 14.95
N GLN A 122 4.19 3.53 15.04
CA GLN A 122 2.90 3.22 14.39
C GLN A 122 1.77 4.08 14.96
N GLN A 123 1.78 4.32 16.27
CA GLN A 123 0.81 5.21 16.93
C GLN A 123 0.99 6.67 16.51
N LEU A 124 2.21 7.16 16.34
CA LEU A 124 2.48 8.51 15.83
C LEU A 124 1.91 8.69 14.42
N VAL A 125 2.09 7.69 13.54
CA VAL A 125 1.49 7.73 12.20
C VAL A 125 -0.04 7.70 12.25
N ALA A 126 -0.61 6.84 13.10
CA ALA A 126 -2.05 6.80 13.31
C ALA A 126 -2.60 8.14 13.84
N GLN A 127 -1.90 8.79 14.78
CA GLN A 127 -2.24 10.11 15.31
C GLN A 127 -2.14 11.21 14.25
N GLY A 128 -1.18 11.12 13.32
CA GLY A 128 -1.12 12.02 12.17
C GLY A 128 -2.35 11.91 11.26
N GLY A 129 -2.92 10.71 11.13
CA GLY A 129 -4.16 10.46 10.38
C GLY A 129 -5.45 10.77 11.16
N ASP A 130 -5.37 10.84 12.49
CA ASP A 130 -6.49 11.08 13.38
C ASP A 130 -5.99 11.77 14.66
N PRO A 131 -6.07 13.11 14.72
CA PRO A 131 -5.55 13.90 15.84
C PRO A 131 -6.19 13.60 17.20
N SER A 132 -7.30 12.86 17.24
CA SER A 132 -7.94 12.43 18.48
C SER A 132 -7.19 11.28 19.16
N LEU A 133 -6.33 10.56 18.43
CA LEU A 133 -5.46 9.54 18.99
C LEU A 133 -4.27 10.18 19.69
N THR A 134 -3.71 9.47 20.66
CA THR A 134 -2.48 9.89 21.34
C THR A 134 -1.48 8.74 21.31
N ALA A 135 -0.29 9.00 20.79
CA ALA A 135 0.81 8.05 20.86
C ALA A 135 1.33 7.93 22.30
N ASP A 136 1.57 6.71 22.75
CA ASP A 136 1.97 6.41 24.12
C ASP A 136 3.44 5.92 24.14
N PRO A 137 4.39 6.75 24.63
CA PRO A 137 5.80 6.38 24.72
C PRO A 137 6.09 5.19 25.63
N SER A 138 5.16 4.80 26.51
CA SER A 138 5.28 3.62 27.38
C SER A 138 5.15 2.31 26.61
N THR A 139 4.66 2.36 25.36
CA THR A 139 4.58 1.18 24.48
C THR A 139 5.93 0.77 23.88
N MET A 140 6.97 1.57 24.04
CA MET A 140 8.33 1.23 23.62
C MET A 140 9.04 0.40 24.68
N THR A 141 9.66 -0.70 24.26
CA THR A 141 10.68 -1.37 25.08
C THR A 141 11.93 -0.50 25.22
N ALA A 142 12.83 -0.84 26.14
CA ALA A 142 14.12 -0.15 26.27
C ALA A 142 14.94 -0.21 24.96
N ASP A 143 14.92 -1.37 24.29
CA ASP A 143 15.60 -1.57 23.01
C ASP A 143 14.96 -0.74 21.89
N ASP A 144 13.62 -0.69 21.83
CA ASP A 144 12.92 0.17 20.87
C ASP A 144 13.26 1.64 21.09
N ARG A 145 13.32 2.07 22.35
CA ARG A 145 13.66 3.46 22.70
C ARG A 145 15.08 3.81 22.27
N ALA A 146 16.05 2.93 22.52
CA ALA A 146 17.43 3.16 22.09
C ALA A 146 17.53 3.34 20.56
N ILE A 147 16.81 2.52 19.80
CA ILE A 147 16.77 2.63 18.33
C ILE A 147 16.04 3.91 17.91
N TYR A 148 14.89 4.21 18.51
CA TYR A 148 14.14 5.42 18.22
C TYR A 148 15.00 6.68 18.45
N ASP A 149 15.64 6.78 19.61
CA ASP A 149 16.48 7.93 19.98
C ASP A 149 17.72 8.04 19.07
N GLN A 150 18.32 6.91 18.68
CA GLN A 150 19.45 6.88 17.75
C GLN A 150 19.11 7.52 16.40
N TYR A 151 17.87 7.35 15.91
CA TYR A 151 17.43 7.83 14.60
C TYR A 151 16.41 8.98 14.67
N ALA A 152 16.12 9.52 15.85
CA ALA A 152 15.11 10.58 16.03
C ALA A 152 15.42 11.85 15.23
N ASN A 153 16.71 12.14 15.02
CA ASN A 153 17.19 13.29 14.22
C ASN A 153 17.62 12.91 12.80
N SER A 154 17.36 11.67 12.36
CA SER A 154 17.67 11.21 11.01
C SER A 154 16.71 11.79 9.98
N ASP A 155 17.18 11.99 8.75
CA ASP A 155 16.35 12.39 7.60
C ASP A 155 15.52 11.23 7.03
N LEU A 156 15.75 9.99 7.47
CA LEU A 156 15.13 8.80 6.89
C LEU A 156 13.60 8.83 6.90
N VAL A 157 12.99 9.18 8.02
CA VAL A 157 11.51 9.22 8.16
C VAL A 157 10.91 10.37 7.36
N PRO A 158 11.40 11.63 7.47
CA PRO A 158 10.97 12.72 6.59
C PRO A 158 11.13 12.42 5.10
N ARG A 159 12.25 11.82 4.71
CA ARG A 159 12.53 11.47 3.31
C ARG A 159 11.61 10.36 2.79
N LEU A 160 11.25 9.39 3.64
CA LEU A 160 10.24 8.39 3.32
C LEU A 160 8.90 9.07 3.05
N ALA A 161 8.46 9.95 3.94
CA ALA A 161 7.20 10.69 3.77
C ALA A 161 7.18 11.55 2.50
N GLN A 162 8.29 12.21 2.16
CA GLN A 162 8.41 13.04 0.95
C GLN A 162 8.38 12.24 -0.36
N HIS A 163 8.80 10.97 -0.34
CA HIS A 163 8.86 10.13 -1.53
C HIS A 163 7.68 9.17 -1.67
N LEU A 164 6.82 9.06 -0.66
CA LEU A 164 5.56 8.33 -0.81
C LEU A 164 4.63 9.08 -1.75
N ASP A 165 4.51 8.57 -2.98
CA ASP A 165 3.61 9.12 -3.99
C ASP A 165 2.24 8.44 -3.90
N PHE A 166 1.24 9.13 -3.36
CA PHE A 166 -0.13 8.64 -3.32
C PHE A 166 -0.84 8.71 -4.69
N GLY A 167 -0.30 9.44 -5.66
CA GLY A 167 -0.82 9.51 -7.02
C GLY A 167 -0.80 8.17 -7.74
N VAL A 168 0.16 7.29 -7.40
CA VAL A 168 0.27 5.95 -8.02
C VAL A 168 -0.86 5.00 -7.61
N ILE A 169 -1.60 5.31 -6.55
CA ILE A 169 -2.75 4.52 -6.08
C ILE A 169 -4.09 5.24 -6.25
N THR A 170 -4.11 6.49 -6.70
CA THR A 170 -5.37 7.24 -6.92
C THR A 170 -6.37 6.46 -7.78
N PRO A 171 -6.00 5.83 -8.92
CA PRO A 171 -6.95 5.06 -9.71
C PRO A 171 -7.55 3.87 -8.96
N ASP A 172 -6.77 3.22 -8.09
CA ASP A 172 -7.26 2.11 -7.26
C ASP A 172 -8.24 2.61 -6.20
N LEU A 173 -7.95 3.75 -5.57
CA LEU A 173 -8.83 4.37 -4.59
C LEU A 173 -10.16 4.80 -5.23
N GLU A 174 -10.13 5.37 -6.43
CA GLU A 174 -11.33 5.71 -7.19
C GLU A 174 -12.16 4.46 -7.54
N ALA A 175 -11.51 3.39 -7.98
CA ALA A 175 -12.17 2.11 -8.28
C ALA A 175 -12.81 1.49 -7.02
N ILE A 176 -12.10 1.52 -5.89
CA ILE A 176 -12.61 1.02 -4.60
C ILE A 176 -13.84 1.83 -4.15
N THR A 177 -13.78 3.16 -4.25
CA THR A 177 -14.92 4.03 -3.91
C THR A 177 -16.12 3.77 -4.82
N LEU A 178 -15.90 3.66 -6.13
CA LEU A 178 -16.98 3.37 -7.08
C LEU A 178 -17.62 2.01 -6.81
N GLN A 179 -16.81 0.99 -6.54
CA GLN A 179 -17.32 -0.34 -6.18
C GLN A 179 -18.14 -0.28 -4.89
N ALA A 180 -17.65 0.43 -3.87
CA ALA A 180 -18.36 0.57 -2.61
C ALA A 180 -19.73 1.25 -2.77
N ILE A 181 -19.81 2.29 -3.61
CA ILE A 181 -21.09 2.95 -3.94
C ILE A 181 -22.01 1.98 -4.70
N THR A 182 -21.47 1.21 -5.64
CA THR A 182 -22.24 0.23 -6.42
C THR A 182 -22.83 -0.84 -5.51
N ASP A 183 -22.02 -1.42 -4.63
CA ASP A 183 -22.44 -2.44 -3.65
C ASP A 183 -23.45 -1.88 -2.65
N PHE A 184 -23.28 -0.63 -2.24
CA PHE A 184 -24.24 0.08 -1.40
C PHE A 184 -25.60 0.25 -2.08
N ILE A 185 -25.63 0.68 -3.35
CA ILE A 185 -26.88 0.84 -4.11
C ILE A 185 -27.58 -0.51 -4.28
N ALA A 186 -26.84 -1.57 -4.60
CA ALA A 186 -27.37 -2.92 -4.71
C ALA A 186 -27.99 -3.39 -3.38
N TRP A 187 -27.26 -3.25 -2.27
CA TRP A 187 -27.75 -3.58 -0.94
C TRP A 187 -29.01 -2.77 -0.56
N ARG A 188 -29.06 -1.48 -0.91
CA ARG A 188 -30.20 -0.61 -0.62
C ARG A 188 -31.45 -1.03 -1.37
N ALA A 189 -31.31 -1.47 -2.62
CA ALA A 189 -32.42 -1.97 -3.43
C ALA A 189 -33.06 -3.25 -2.87
N GLU A 190 -32.33 -3.99 -2.06
CA GLU A 190 -32.82 -5.20 -1.37
C GLU A 190 -33.50 -4.90 -0.02
N GLN A 191 -33.42 -3.66 0.48
CA GLN A 191 -34.04 -3.30 1.74
C GLN A 191 -35.56 -3.08 1.56
N PRO A 192 -36.40 -3.55 2.51
CA PRO A 192 -37.82 -3.21 2.50
C PRO A 192 -38.00 -1.69 2.65
N ALA A 193 -38.98 -1.15 1.93
CA ALA A 193 -39.35 0.27 1.96
C ALA A 193 -39.90 0.71 3.32
#